data_AF-A0A353MCI0-F1
#
_entry.id   AF-A0A353MCI0-F1
#
_cell.length_a   1.000
_cell.length_b   1.000
_cell.length_c   1.000
_cell.angle_alpha   90.00
_cell.angle_beta   90.00
_cell.angle_gamma   90.00
#
_symmetry.space_group_name_H-M   'P 1'
#
loop_
_entity.id
_entity.type
_entity.pdbx_description
1 polymer ?
#
loop_
_entity_poly.entity_id
_entity_poly.type
_entity_poly.pdbx_seq_one_letter_code
_entity_poly.pdbx_strand_id
1 'polypeptide(L)'
;MFGKQAPSGETICNRIRKEMIPLLYQIGCNDEVIIHNPHIVACWERKGCLKTDCSSYGDMEVPCWYRTGTYYCCETAKGIFVEKCGGCRHCDVFKESCPTLFEELGEALNHLLFSLREEKKTSRKHLQKIEGTEMTMAWILAERVRKTCENEPIEVETKGGFEKTIFQTMSIGLAPYRKGMSAAALLEQADAAVYRAKAEGKNKVNRFGID
;
A
#
# COMPACT_ATOMS: atom_id res chain seq x y z
N MET A 1 33.75 -17.71 -22.90
CA MET A 1 33.36 -18.99 -22.28
C MET A 1 32.90 -18.64 -20.86
N PHE A 2 31.63 -18.63 -20.48
CA PHE A 2 30.58 -19.64 -20.66
C PHE A 2 29.22 -18.94 -20.83
N GLY A 3 28.65 -18.97 -22.03
CA GLY A 3 27.22 -18.79 -22.23
C GLY A 3 26.64 -20.18 -22.42
N LYS A 4 26.03 -20.77 -21.38
CA LYS A 4 25.22 -21.97 -21.58
C LYS A 4 24.03 -21.55 -22.43
N GLN A 5 24.11 -21.82 -23.73
CA GLN A 5 22.95 -21.79 -24.62
C GLN A 5 21.89 -22.71 -24.02
N ALA A 6 20.68 -22.19 -23.86
CA ALA A 6 19.53 -22.99 -23.45
C ALA A 6 19.38 -24.17 -24.41
N PRO A 7 19.04 -25.38 -23.93
CA PRO A 7 18.90 -26.54 -24.79
C PRO A 7 17.80 -26.28 -25.82
N SER A 8 18.16 -26.40 -27.09
CA SER A 8 17.24 -26.38 -28.22
C SER A 8 16.19 -27.48 -28.05
N GLY A 9 14.97 -27.12 -27.65
CA GLY A 9 13.82 -28.06 -27.64
C GLY A 9 12.84 -27.94 -26.47
N GLU A 10 13.11 -27.13 -25.44
CA GLU A 10 12.17 -27.00 -24.32
C GLU A 10 11.02 -26.04 -24.67
N THR A 11 9.78 -26.54 -24.62
CA THR A 11 8.59 -25.72 -24.90
C THR A 11 8.33 -24.72 -23.77
N ILE A 12 7.72 -23.59 -24.10
CA ILE A 12 7.27 -22.60 -23.09
C ILE A 12 6.41 -23.28 -22.01
N CYS A 13 5.52 -24.19 -22.40
CA CYS A 13 4.69 -24.95 -21.46
C CYS A 13 5.51 -25.78 -20.46
N ASN A 14 6.64 -26.35 -20.89
CA ASN A 14 7.53 -27.11 -20.01
C ASN A 14 8.26 -26.20 -19.02
N ARG A 15 8.75 -25.03 -19.47
CA ARG A 15 9.36 -24.02 -18.59
C ARG A 15 8.36 -23.53 -17.55
N ILE A 16 7.15 -23.16 -17.97
CA ILE A 16 6.07 -22.75 -17.05
C ILE A 16 5.82 -23.85 -16.01
N ARG A 17 5.67 -25.11 -16.44
CA ARG A 17 5.38 -26.21 -15.52
C ARG A 17 6.52 -26.47 -14.53
N LYS A 18 7.78 -26.44 -14.98
CA LYS A 18 8.95 -26.81 -14.17
C LYS A 18 9.47 -25.68 -13.29
N GLU A 19 9.39 -24.45 -13.77
CA GLU A 19 10.02 -23.29 -13.14
C GLU A 19 8.98 -22.36 -12.51
N MET A 20 7.87 -22.07 -13.20
CA MET A 20 6.88 -21.08 -12.74
C MET A 20 5.92 -21.66 -11.69
N ILE A 21 5.34 -22.83 -11.95
CA ILE A 21 4.33 -23.43 -11.06
C ILE A 21 4.87 -23.63 -9.62
N PRO A 22 6.10 -24.14 -9.40
CA PRO A 22 6.65 -24.25 -8.05
C PRO A 22 6.75 -22.91 -7.32
N LEU A 23 7.14 -21.83 -8.03
CA LEU A 23 7.22 -20.49 -7.47
C LEU A 23 5.84 -19.94 -7.13
N LEU A 24 4.81 -20.21 -7.95
CA LEU A 24 3.42 -19.82 -7.64
C LEU A 24 2.91 -20.44 -6.33
N TYR A 25 3.28 -21.69 -6.02
CA TYR A 25 2.94 -22.30 -4.73
C TYR A 25 3.67 -21.62 -3.56
N GLN A 26 4.91 -21.17 -3.76
CA GLN A 26 5.67 -20.46 -2.73
C GLN A 26 5.12 -19.06 -2.47
N ILE A 27 4.67 -18.37 -3.52
CA ILE A 27 4.09 -17.01 -3.46
C ILE A 27 2.91 -16.95 -2.50
N GLY A 28 2.08 -18.00 -2.42
CA GLY A 28 0.95 -18.06 -1.49
C GLY A 28 1.35 -17.94 -0.01
N CYS A 29 2.60 -18.27 0.33
CA CYS A 29 3.11 -18.24 1.70
C CYS A 29 4.21 -17.19 1.92
N ASN A 30 4.79 -16.64 0.85
CA ASN A 30 5.94 -15.73 0.91
C ASN A 30 5.92 -14.72 -0.25
N ASP A 31 5.69 -13.46 0.06
CA ASP A 31 5.66 -12.35 -0.90
C ASP A 31 7.06 -11.84 -1.32
N GLU A 32 8.13 -12.40 -0.76
CA GLU A 32 9.53 -12.08 -1.13
C GLU A 32 10.10 -12.99 -2.22
N VAL A 33 9.29 -13.92 -2.75
CA VAL A 33 9.70 -14.73 -3.90
C VAL A 33 9.95 -13.82 -5.10
N ILE A 34 11.08 -14.01 -5.78
CA ILE A 34 11.44 -13.30 -7.00
C ILE A 34 11.65 -14.33 -8.11
N ILE A 35 10.97 -14.15 -9.23
CA ILE A 35 11.17 -14.94 -10.44
C ILE A 35 12.30 -14.29 -11.22
N HIS A 36 13.48 -14.91 -11.22
CA HIS A 36 14.63 -14.32 -11.88
C HIS A 36 14.49 -14.30 -13.40
N ASN A 37 14.64 -13.11 -13.99
CA ASN A 37 14.71 -12.93 -15.44
C ASN A 37 16.15 -12.62 -15.87
N PRO A 38 16.85 -13.52 -16.57
CA PRO A 38 18.23 -13.30 -17.01
C PRO A 38 18.35 -12.35 -18.22
N HIS A 39 17.23 -11.95 -18.82
CA HIS A 39 17.21 -11.13 -20.03
C HIS A 39 17.02 -9.64 -19.73
N ILE A 40 16.95 -9.23 -18.46
CA ILE A 40 16.69 -7.82 -18.08
C ILE A 40 17.71 -6.88 -18.73
N VAL A 41 17.18 -5.92 -19.49
CA VAL A 41 17.95 -4.87 -20.17
C VAL A 41 17.76 -3.54 -19.45
N ALA A 42 18.88 -2.87 -19.15
CA ALA A 42 18.88 -1.52 -18.61
C ALA A 42 18.28 -0.52 -19.63
N CYS A 43 17.23 0.20 -19.25
CA CYS A 43 16.58 1.13 -20.17
C CYS A 43 17.50 2.29 -20.58
N TRP A 44 18.35 2.76 -19.66
CA TRP A 44 19.25 3.89 -19.92
C TRP A 44 20.41 3.50 -20.83
N GLU A 45 20.96 2.30 -20.71
CA GLU A 45 22.00 1.81 -21.62
C GLU A 45 21.41 1.60 -23.01
N ARG A 46 20.26 0.92 -23.09
CA ARG A 46 19.62 0.57 -24.36
C ARG A 46 19.14 1.79 -25.16
N LYS A 47 18.74 2.86 -24.48
CA LYS A 47 18.24 4.09 -25.09
C LYS A 47 19.28 5.23 -25.09
N GLY A 48 20.49 5.00 -24.56
CA GLY A 48 21.50 6.05 -24.41
C GLY A 48 21.03 7.24 -23.57
N CYS A 49 20.21 6.99 -22.55
CA CYS A 49 19.62 8.03 -21.70
C CYS A 49 20.67 8.56 -20.70
N LEU A 50 20.57 9.85 -20.35
CA LEU A 50 21.44 10.52 -19.37
C LEU A 50 20.65 11.19 -18.23
N LYS A 51 19.35 10.88 -18.10
CA LYS A 51 18.46 11.50 -17.11
C LYS A 51 18.65 10.89 -15.72
N THR A 52 19.60 11.43 -14.96
CA THR A 52 19.93 10.99 -13.59
C THR A 52 18.84 11.29 -12.55
N ASP A 53 17.88 12.15 -12.88
CA ASP A 53 16.70 12.46 -12.07
C ASP A 53 15.58 11.41 -12.18
N CYS A 54 15.67 10.49 -13.14
CA CYS A 54 14.73 9.40 -13.30
C CYS A 54 14.94 8.32 -12.23
N SER A 55 13.86 7.90 -11.56
CA SER A 55 13.89 6.85 -10.52
C SER A 55 14.32 5.46 -11.01
N SER A 56 14.42 5.26 -12.33
CA SER A 56 14.95 4.03 -12.93
C SER A 56 16.35 4.18 -13.50
N TYR A 57 16.97 5.36 -13.46
CA TYR A 57 18.31 5.54 -14.00
C TYR A 57 19.34 4.88 -13.08
N GLY A 58 20.13 3.95 -13.63
CA GLY A 58 21.17 3.24 -12.87
C GLY A 58 20.67 2.15 -11.92
N ASP A 59 19.37 1.86 -11.92
CA ASP A 59 18.76 0.86 -11.05
C ASP A 59 18.41 -0.42 -11.81
N MET A 60 19.18 -1.49 -11.53
CA MET A 60 18.98 -2.82 -12.10
C MET A 60 18.16 -3.75 -11.20
N GLU A 61 17.83 -3.33 -9.97
CA GLU A 61 17.03 -4.12 -9.05
C GLU A 61 15.54 -3.98 -9.36
N VAL A 62 15.10 -2.77 -9.73
CA VAL A 62 13.68 -2.47 -9.97
C VAL A 62 13.48 -1.94 -11.40
N PRO A 63 13.00 -2.79 -12.33
CA PRO A 63 12.71 -2.38 -13.68
C PRO A 63 11.75 -1.18 -13.79
N CYS A 64 11.94 -0.38 -14.83
CA CYS A 64 11.18 0.88 -15.00
C CYS A 64 9.66 0.67 -15.17
N TRP A 65 9.24 -0.53 -15.58
CA TRP A 65 7.83 -0.90 -15.70
C TRP A 65 7.16 -1.22 -14.37
N TYR A 66 7.89 -1.35 -13.25
CA TYR A 66 7.30 -1.50 -11.91
C TYR A 66 6.95 -0.16 -11.26
N ARG A 67 7.68 0.90 -11.60
CA ARG A 67 7.59 2.21 -10.92
C ARG A 67 6.53 3.08 -11.58
N THR A 68 5.73 3.81 -10.81
CA THR A 68 4.99 4.98 -11.33
C THR A 68 5.97 6.14 -11.56
N GLY A 69 5.65 7.14 -12.39
CA GLY A 69 6.55 8.29 -12.57
C GLY A 69 7.59 8.20 -13.69
N THR A 70 7.84 7.03 -14.29
CA THR A 70 8.92 6.82 -15.31
C THR A 70 8.55 7.30 -16.72
N TYR A 71 7.71 8.34 -16.80
CA TYR A 71 6.92 8.81 -17.94
C TYR A 71 7.69 9.20 -19.21
N TYR A 72 9.01 9.37 -19.15
CA TYR A 72 9.75 10.07 -20.19
C TYR A 72 10.35 9.17 -21.29
N CYS A 73 10.26 7.85 -21.18
CA CYS A 73 11.01 6.94 -22.08
C CYS A 73 10.14 6.12 -23.05
N CYS A 74 8.81 6.13 -22.90
CA CYS A 74 7.89 5.56 -23.88
C CYS A 74 7.08 6.72 -24.46
N GLU A 75 7.17 6.96 -25.76
CA GLU A 75 6.48 8.08 -26.45
C GLU A 75 4.94 8.04 -26.30
N THR A 76 4.38 6.98 -25.70
CA THR A 76 2.94 6.67 -25.71
C THR A 76 2.28 6.43 -24.35
N ALA A 77 2.93 6.60 -23.20
CA ALA A 77 2.28 6.32 -21.90
C ALA A 77 2.27 7.53 -20.95
N LYS A 78 1.27 8.40 -21.10
CA LYS A 78 0.89 9.39 -20.07
C LYS A 78 -0.21 8.77 -19.21
N GLY A 79 -0.01 8.71 -17.88
CA GLY A 79 -1.07 8.55 -16.88
C GLY A 79 -0.96 7.38 -15.88
N ILE A 80 -2.09 6.96 -15.32
CA ILE A 80 -2.17 6.09 -14.13
C ILE A 80 -2.17 4.61 -14.58
N PHE A 81 -1.64 3.70 -13.74
CA PHE A 81 -1.42 2.24 -13.93
C PHE A 81 -2.15 1.53 -15.09
N VAL A 82 -3.47 1.72 -15.24
CA VAL A 82 -4.30 1.12 -16.32
C VAL A 82 -3.80 1.48 -17.72
N GLU A 83 -3.24 2.68 -17.93
CA GLU A 83 -2.69 3.15 -19.21
C GLU A 83 -1.27 2.59 -19.47
N LYS A 84 -0.57 2.14 -18.42
CA LYS A 84 0.82 1.66 -18.48
C LYS A 84 0.94 0.20 -18.96
N CYS A 85 -0.04 -0.64 -18.63
CA CYS A 85 -0.06 -2.06 -19.02
C CYS A 85 -0.09 -2.26 -20.55
N GLY A 86 -0.62 -1.30 -21.31
CA GLY A 86 -0.60 -1.34 -22.78
C GLY A 86 0.69 -0.78 -23.40
N GLY A 87 1.25 0.29 -22.82
CA GLY A 87 2.43 0.97 -23.37
C GLY A 87 3.72 0.16 -23.25
N CYS A 88 3.93 -0.53 -22.12
CA CYS A 88 5.17 -1.29 -21.89
C CYS A 88 5.34 -2.46 -22.87
N ARG A 89 4.26 -3.15 -23.26
CA ARG A 89 4.31 -4.25 -24.25
C ARG A 89 4.85 -3.81 -25.62
N HIS A 90 4.78 -2.52 -25.93
CA HIS A 90 5.28 -1.97 -27.18
C HIS A 90 6.73 -1.44 -27.08
N CYS A 91 7.26 -1.30 -25.87
CA CYS A 91 8.61 -0.78 -25.61
C CYS A 91 9.69 -1.81 -25.96
N ASP A 92 10.72 -1.38 -26.70
CA ASP A 92 11.84 -2.27 -27.08
C ASP A 92 12.58 -2.83 -25.86
N VAL A 93 12.74 -2.03 -24.80
CA VAL A 93 13.41 -2.48 -23.57
C VAL A 93 12.64 -3.63 -22.92
N PHE A 94 11.31 -3.52 -22.87
CA PHE A 94 10.46 -4.58 -22.32
C PHE A 94 10.46 -5.81 -23.23
N LYS A 95 10.35 -5.64 -24.55
CA LYS A 95 10.40 -6.75 -25.52
C LYS A 95 11.73 -7.52 -25.48
N GLU A 96 12.84 -6.81 -25.38
CA GLU A 96 14.17 -7.41 -25.25
C GLU A 96 14.35 -8.10 -23.89
N SER A 97 13.79 -7.51 -22.82
CA SER A 97 13.80 -8.11 -21.48
C SER A 97 12.88 -9.31 -21.35
N CYS A 98 11.82 -9.37 -22.15
CA CYS A 98 10.79 -10.40 -22.10
C CYS A 98 10.60 -11.04 -23.49
N PRO A 99 11.59 -11.80 -23.99
CA PRO A 99 11.54 -12.34 -25.35
C PRO A 99 10.49 -13.44 -25.54
N THR A 100 10.01 -14.06 -24.45
CA THR A 100 8.96 -15.07 -24.51
C THR A 100 7.88 -14.82 -23.45
N LEU A 101 6.75 -15.51 -23.61
CA LEU A 101 5.65 -15.49 -22.64
C LEU A 101 6.10 -15.89 -21.21
N PHE A 102 7.16 -16.69 -21.08
CA PHE A 102 7.67 -17.09 -19.76
C PHE A 102 8.23 -15.88 -18.99
N GLU A 103 9.10 -15.10 -19.63
CA GLU A 103 9.67 -13.89 -19.03
C GLU A 103 8.60 -12.82 -18.82
N GLU A 104 7.67 -12.63 -19.77
CA GLU A 104 6.54 -11.72 -19.59
C GLU A 104 5.69 -12.08 -18.35
N LEU A 105 5.39 -13.37 -18.17
CA LEU A 105 4.63 -13.85 -17.01
C LEU A 105 5.42 -13.66 -15.71
N GLY A 106 6.71 -13.98 -15.71
CA GLY A 106 7.59 -13.78 -14.56
C GLY A 106 7.63 -12.33 -14.11
N GLU A 107 7.79 -11.41 -15.05
CA GLU A 107 7.81 -9.97 -14.78
C GLU A 107 6.46 -9.42 -14.34
N ALA A 108 5.35 -9.93 -14.89
CA ALA A 108 4.02 -9.57 -14.43
C ALA A 108 3.78 -9.99 -12.97
N LEU A 109 4.23 -11.20 -12.59
CA LEU A 109 4.14 -11.69 -11.21
C LEU A 109 5.07 -10.93 -10.27
N ASN A 110 6.32 -10.68 -10.66
CA ASN A 110 7.25 -9.87 -9.88
C ASN A 110 6.71 -8.46 -9.63
N HIS A 111 6.10 -7.83 -10.65
CA HIS A 111 5.47 -6.52 -10.50
C HIS A 111 4.29 -6.55 -9.53
N LEU A 112 3.44 -7.58 -9.59
CA LEU A 112 2.36 -7.76 -8.62
C LEU A 112 2.91 -7.88 -7.19
N LEU A 113 3.94 -8.72 -6.98
CA LEU A 113 4.59 -8.89 -5.68
C LEU A 113 5.28 -7.62 -5.20
N PHE A 114 5.91 -6.86 -6.08
CA PHE A 114 6.48 -5.56 -5.77
C PHE A 114 5.40 -4.59 -5.28
N SER A 115 4.27 -4.51 -5.98
CA SER A 115 3.14 -3.64 -5.63
C SER A 115 2.55 -4.01 -4.27
N LEU A 116 2.33 -5.30 -4.04
CA LEU A 116 1.84 -5.83 -2.75
C LEU A 116 2.79 -5.47 -1.60
N ARG A 117 4.11 -5.57 -1.80
CA ARG A 117 5.11 -5.21 -0.78
C ARG A 117 5.11 -3.72 -0.46
N GLU A 118 4.97 -2.86 -1.47
CA GLU A 118 4.87 -1.41 -1.26
C GLU A 118 3.59 -1.03 -0.49
N GLU A 119 2.45 -1.66 -0.81
CA GLU A 119 1.21 -1.49 -0.04
C GLU A 119 1.35 -1.99 1.41
N LYS A 120 1.99 -3.15 1.61
CA LYS A 120 2.26 -3.71 2.95
C LYS A 120 3.17 -2.80 3.78
N LYS A 121 4.23 -2.23 3.18
CA LYS A 121 5.10 -1.24 3.83
C LYS A 121 4.33 0.02 4.22
N THR A 122 3.50 0.53 3.31
CA THR A 122 2.66 1.71 3.55
C THR A 122 1.68 1.46 4.69
N SER A 123 0.95 0.35 4.64
CA SER A 123 0.02 -0.07 5.69
C SER A 123 0.72 -0.21 7.05
N ARG A 124 1.92 -0.82 7.08
CA ARG A 124 2.73 -0.92 8.30
C ARG A 124 3.15 0.45 8.84
N LYS A 125 3.55 1.39 7.98
CA LYS A 125 3.86 2.78 8.39
C LYS A 125 2.65 3.47 9.01
N HIS A 126 1.45 3.27 8.44
CA HIS A 126 0.22 3.79 9.03
C HIS A 126 -0.06 3.18 10.40
N LEU A 127 0.08 1.87 10.54
CA LEU A 127 -0.08 1.18 11.84
C LEU A 127 0.94 1.68 12.87
N GLN A 128 2.21 1.85 12.50
CA GLN A 128 3.23 2.41 13.40
C GLN A 128 2.90 3.84 13.86
N LYS A 129 2.32 4.68 12.98
CA LYS A 129 1.86 6.03 13.38
C LYS A 129 0.73 5.95 14.42
N ILE A 130 -0.16 4.97 14.28
CA ILE A 130 -1.25 4.74 15.24
C ILE A 130 -0.70 4.19 16.56
N GLU A 131 0.19 3.19 16.51
CA GLU A 131 0.85 2.61 17.70
C GLU A 131 1.74 3.62 18.44
N GLY A 132 2.36 4.56 17.73
CA GLY A 132 3.15 5.66 18.29
C GLY A 132 2.32 6.87 18.71
N THR A 133 0.99 6.82 18.63
CA THR A 133 0.14 7.90 19.16
C THR A 133 0.15 7.81 20.68
N GLU A 134 1.08 8.53 21.30
CA GLU A 134 1.11 8.80 22.74
C GLU A 134 -0.27 9.24 23.24
N MET A 135 -0.65 8.79 24.45
CA MET A 135 -1.96 9.07 25.06
C MET A 135 -2.28 10.57 25.06
N THR A 136 -1.26 11.42 25.25
CA THR A 136 -1.40 12.88 25.19
C THR A 136 -1.82 13.38 23.80
N MET A 137 -1.23 12.84 22.73
CA MET A 137 -1.61 13.22 21.35
C MET A 137 -3.01 12.72 21.00
N ALA A 138 -3.36 11.49 21.41
CA ALA A 138 -4.72 10.97 21.25
C ALA A 138 -5.74 11.87 21.97
N TRP A 139 -5.41 12.35 23.17
CA TRP A 139 -6.24 13.26 23.94
C TRP A 139 -6.41 14.63 23.25
N ILE A 140 -5.33 15.22 22.74
CA ILE A 140 -5.39 16.48 21.98
C ILE A 140 -6.30 16.34 20.76
N LEU A 141 -6.19 15.23 20.01
CA LEU A 141 -7.02 14.98 18.85
C LEU A 141 -8.49 14.77 19.23
N ALA A 142 -8.76 13.97 20.26
CA ALA A 142 -10.11 13.74 20.75
C ALA A 142 -10.77 15.04 21.25
N GLU A 143 -10.03 15.92 21.94
CA GLU A 143 -10.55 17.22 22.37
C GLU A 143 -10.84 18.14 21.19
N ARG A 144 -10.04 18.09 20.11
CA ARG A 144 -10.37 18.84 18.88
C ARG A 144 -11.69 18.34 18.30
N VAL A 145 -11.85 17.02 18.12
CA VAL A 145 -13.09 16.44 17.59
C VAL A 145 -14.27 16.80 18.48
N ARG A 146 -14.14 16.68 19.81
CA ARG A 146 -15.19 17.03 20.76
C ARG A 146 -15.61 18.49 20.64
N LYS A 147 -14.65 19.42 20.62
CA LYS A 147 -14.91 20.87 20.48
C LYS A 147 -15.51 21.22 19.13
N THR A 148 -15.09 20.56 18.05
CA THR A 148 -15.70 20.75 16.72
C THR A 148 -17.17 20.34 16.77
N CYS A 149 -17.49 19.13 17.26
CA CYS A 149 -18.88 18.68 17.37
C CYS A 149 -19.73 19.54 18.30
N GLU A 150 -19.15 20.10 19.37
CA GLU A 150 -19.85 21.01 20.29
C GLU A 150 -20.19 22.36 19.64
N ASN A 151 -19.29 22.90 18.81
CA ASN A 151 -19.44 24.23 18.23
C ASN A 151 -20.11 24.24 16.86
N GLU A 152 -20.05 23.14 16.12
CA GLU A 152 -20.63 23.01 14.78
C GLU A 152 -21.96 22.26 14.84
N PRO A 153 -23.10 22.96 14.70
CA PRO A 153 -24.39 22.29 14.66
C PRO A 153 -24.58 21.50 13.36
N ILE A 154 -25.42 20.48 13.42
CA ILE A 154 -25.76 19.65 12.27
C ILE A 154 -27.09 20.12 11.68
N GLU A 155 -27.10 20.42 10.40
CA GLU A 155 -28.33 20.64 9.64
C GLU A 155 -28.88 19.31 9.15
N VAL A 156 -30.10 18.98 9.56
CA VAL A 156 -30.78 17.75 9.13
C VAL A 156 -32.08 18.09 8.41
N GLU A 157 -32.29 17.45 7.26
CA GLU A 157 -33.57 17.49 6.56
C GLU A 157 -34.47 16.38 7.13
N THR A 158 -35.64 16.77 7.62
CA THR A 158 -36.63 15.83 8.13
C THR A 158 -37.44 15.23 6.97
N LYS A 159 -38.05 14.05 7.18
CA LYS A 159 -38.88 13.37 6.17
C LYS A 159 -40.05 14.21 5.62
N GLY A 160 -40.35 15.37 6.21
CA GLY A 160 -41.35 16.33 5.74
C GLY A 160 -40.78 17.54 4.99
N GLY A 161 -39.48 17.56 4.66
CA GLY A 161 -38.83 18.68 3.94
C GLY A 161 -38.50 19.89 4.81
N PHE A 162 -38.60 19.77 6.14
CA PHE A 162 -38.17 20.82 7.06
C PHE A 162 -36.70 20.64 7.43
N GLU A 163 -35.90 21.69 7.25
CA GLU A 163 -34.54 21.80 7.78
C GLU A 163 -34.57 22.07 9.29
N LYS A 164 -33.77 21.32 10.04
CA LYS A 164 -33.63 21.46 11.49
C LYS A 164 -32.16 21.50 11.88
N THR A 165 -31.79 22.49 12.67
CA THR A 165 -30.46 22.59 13.28
C THR A 165 -30.43 21.80 14.58
N ILE A 166 -29.48 20.88 14.72
CA ILE A 166 -29.26 20.05 15.91
C ILE A 166 -27.92 20.40 16.54
N PHE A 167 -27.95 20.79 17.81
CA PHE A 167 -26.76 20.92 18.65
C PHE A 167 -26.52 19.59 19.38
N GLN A 168 -25.30 19.07 19.28
CA GLN A 168 -24.93 17.81 19.91
C GLN A 168 -23.56 17.93 20.57
N THR A 169 -23.34 17.10 21.57
CA THR A 169 -22.02 16.95 22.20
C THR A 169 -21.66 15.48 22.24
N MET A 170 -20.37 15.18 22.40
CA MET A 170 -19.90 13.81 22.50
C MET A 170 -19.02 13.62 23.74
N SER A 171 -19.09 12.43 24.32
CA SER A 171 -18.19 11.98 25.38
C SER A 171 -17.27 10.92 24.79
N ILE A 172 -15.96 11.09 24.93
CA ILE A 172 -14.96 10.23 24.28
C ILE A 172 -14.12 9.57 25.38
N GLY A 173 -13.91 8.26 25.25
CA GLY A 173 -13.01 7.50 26.11
C GLY A 173 -11.79 7.05 25.31
N LEU A 174 -10.61 7.25 25.90
CA LEU A 174 -9.34 6.87 25.32
C LEU A 174 -8.69 5.77 26.14
N ALA A 175 -8.14 4.74 25.48
CA ALA A 175 -7.36 3.69 26.13
C ALA A 175 -6.05 3.46 25.37
N PRO A 176 -4.92 3.28 26.07
CA PRO A 176 -3.64 3.02 25.41
C PRO A 176 -3.56 1.55 25.01
N TYR A 177 -3.22 1.28 23.75
CA TYR A 177 -2.87 -0.08 23.36
C TYR A 177 -1.57 -0.52 24.05
N ARG A 178 -1.55 -1.74 24.58
CA ARG A 178 -0.35 -2.39 25.11
C ARG A 178 -0.10 -3.68 24.35
N LYS A 179 1.16 -3.93 24.00
CA LYS A 179 1.55 -5.15 23.28
C LYS A 179 1.07 -6.39 24.04
N GLY A 180 0.37 -7.28 23.34
CA GLY A 180 -0.22 -8.49 23.91
C GLY A 180 -1.67 -8.34 24.39
N MET A 181 -2.25 -7.14 24.32
CA MET A 181 -3.66 -6.90 24.62
C MET A 181 -4.56 -7.39 23.47
N SER A 182 -5.69 -8.01 23.80
CA SER A 182 -6.72 -8.36 22.82
C SER A 182 -7.52 -7.11 22.42
N ALA A 183 -8.10 -7.13 21.22
CA ALA A 183 -8.98 -6.04 20.77
C ALA A 183 -10.17 -5.83 21.73
N ALA A 184 -10.74 -6.91 22.26
CA ALA A 184 -11.84 -6.85 23.23
C ALA A 184 -11.41 -6.11 24.52
N ALA A 185 -10.24 -6.43 25.07
CA ALA A 185 -9.74 -5.77 26.28
C ALA A 185 -9.44 -4.27 26.05
N LEU A 186 -8.91 -3.90 24.87
CA LEU A 186 -8.70 -2.49 24.52
C LEU A 186 -10.02 -1.71 24.45
N LEU A 187 -11.04 -2.31 23.82
CA LEU A 187 -12.36 -1.71 23.69
C LEU A 187 -13.05 -1.57 25.05
N GLU A 188 -12.95 -2.58 25.92
CA GLU A 188 -13.49 -2.52 27.28
C GLU A 188 -12.88 -1.37 28.10
N GLN A 189 -11.57 -1.14 27.98
CA GLN A 189 -10.90 -0.02 28.63
C GLN A 189 -11.36 1.34 28.08
N ALA A 190 -11.49 1.46 26.75
CA ALA A 190 -11.97 2.70 26.14
C ALA A 190 -13.42 2.98 26.55
N ASP A 191 -14.26 1.95 26.60
CA ASP A 191 -15.67 2.05 27.00
C ASP A 191 -15.80 2.46 28.48
N ALA A 192 -15.00 1.89 29.38
CA ALA A 192 -14.94 2.32 30.78
C ALA A 192 -14.60 3.82 30.91
N ALA A 193 -13.71 4.35 30.07
CA ALA A 193 -13.41 5.78 30.03
C ALA A 193 -14.59 6.62 29.48
N VAL A 194 -15.33 6.12 28.48
CA VAL A 194 -16.59 6.76 28.00
C VAL A 194 -17.63 6.82 29.11
N TYR A 195 -17.82 5.72 29.85
CA TYR A 195 -18.76 5.66 30.97
C TYR A 195 -18.40 6.67 32.06
N ARG A 196 -17.11 6.80 32.39
CA ARG A 196 -16.63 7.82 33.32
C ARG A 196 -16.93 9.23 32.82
N ALA A 197 -16.64 9.52 31.55
CA ALA A 197 -16.93 10.82 30.95
C ALA A 197 -18.41 11.17 31.05
N LYS A 198 -19.30 10.19 30.83
CA LYS A 198 -20.76 10.36 30.97
C LYS A 198 -21.19 10.61 32.41
N ALA A 199 -20.61 9.89 33.38
CA ALA A 199 -20.92 10.03 34.80
C ALA A 199 -20.50 11.39 35.37
N GLU A 200 -19.40 11.96 34.88
CA GLU A 200 -18.85 13.23 35.34
C GLU A 200 -19.48 14.47 34.65
N GLY A 201 -20.62 14.32 33.96
CA GLY A 201 -21.32 15.44 33.32
C GLY A 201 -21.26 15.48 31.80
N LYS A 202 -20.79 14.42 31.14
CA LYS A 202 -20.72 14.29 29.66
C LYS A 202 -19.80 15.35 29.04
N ASN A 203 -19.87 15.48 27.71
CA ASN A 203 -19.15 16.48 26.90
C ASN A 203 -17.67 16.66 27.30
N LYS A 204 -16.95 15.55 27.46
CA LYS A 204 -15.54 15.55 27.83
C LYS A 204 -14.80 14.34 27.27
N VAL A 205 -13.47 14.42 27.28
CA VAL A 205 -12.58 13.31 26.94
C VAL A 205 -11.91 12.75 28.19
N ASN A 206 -12.20 11.50 28.53
CA ASN A 206 -11.54 10.80 29.64
C ASN A 206 -10.57 9.74 29.12
N ARG A 207 -9.53 9.46 29.91
CA ARG A 207 -8.47 8.50 29.59
C ARG A 207 -8.53 7.35 30.59
N PHE A 208 -8.43 6.12 30.09
CA PHE A 208 -8.37 4.94 30.93
C PHE A 208 -7.01 4.86 31.66
N GLY A 209 -7.05 4.63 32.97
CA GLY A 209 -5.85 4.47 33.80
C GLY A 209 -5.11 5.76 34.16
N ILE A 210 -5.73 6.92 33.94
CA ILE A 210 -5.27 8.23 34.42
C ILE A 210 -6.45 8.87 35.14
N ASP A 211 -6.26 9.17 36.43
CA ASP A 211 -7.24 9.89 37.25
C ASP A 211 -7.10 11.41 37.08
#